data_AF-A0A5P9FC25-F1
#
_entry.id   AF-A0A5P9FC25-F1
#
_cell.length_a   1.000
_cell.length_b   1.000
_cell.length_c   1.000
_cell.angle_alpha   90.00
_cell.angle_beta   90.00
_cell.angle_gamma   90.00
#
_symmetry.space_group_name_H-M   'P 1'
#
loop_
_entity.id
_entity.type
_entity.pdbx_description
1 polymer ?
#
loop_
_entity_poly.entity_id
_entity_poly.type
_entity_poly.pdbx_seq_one_letter_code
_entity_poly.pdbx_strand_id
1 'polypeptide(L)'
;MTAIDEDRADFPRVGWASKAAAIETKDREPKWLKQVWFPGCHSDIGGSYPEAESRLSDIALDWMVDELKDCVPSIQINENVLNRAPDPLGLQHREDAMVAFGPLRIRWKKGIRAVGDDFPLHPSVEERMRAKAVAQCGEVKPYRPAQLKERRDLKFYYDE
;
A
#
# COMPACT_ATOMS: atom_id res chain seq x y z
N MET A 1 1.69 -7.09 3.05
CA MET A 1 1.32 -5.76 2.49
C MET A 1 1.92 -5.61 1.11
N THR A 2 1.20 -4.99 0.18
CA THR A 2 1.70 -4.74 -1.18
C THR A 2 1.29 -3.34 -1.65
N ALA A 3 2.25 -2.55 -2.14
CA ALA A 3 2.02 -1.21 -2.68
C ALA A 3 1.31 -1.26 -4.05
N ILE A 4 0.23 -0.49 -4.19
CA ILE A 4 -0.51 -0.32 -5.45
C ILE A 4 0.26 0.60 -6.40
N ASP A 5 0.75 1.74 -5.90
CA ASP A 5 1.27 2.83 -6.73
C ASP A 5 2.78 2.74 -7.00
N GLU A 6 3.42 1.62 -6.62
CA GLU A 6 4.79 1.32 -7.05
C GLU A 6 4.83 1.01 -8.54
N ASP A 7 5.43 1.92 -9.31
CA ASP A 7 5.48 1.89 -10.77
C ASP A 7 6.90 1.73 -11.34
N ARG A 8 7.94 1.50 -10.53
CA ARG A 8 9.30 1.18 -11.02
C ARG A 8 9.37 -0.26 -11.50
N ALA A 9 9.83 -0.45 -12.73
CA ALA A 9 9.95 -1.76 -13.37
C ALA A 9 10.91 -2.71 -12.62
N ASP A 10 11.93 -2.17 -11.95
CA ASP A 10 12.94 -2.94 -11.21
C ASP A 10 12.45 -3.39 -9.82
N PHE A 11 11.24 -3.00 -9.42
CA PHE A 11 10.63 -3.36 -8.13
C PHE A 11 9.36 -4.20 -8.34
N PRO A 12 9.42 -5.34 -9.07
CA PRO A 12 8.22 -6.15 -9.31
C PRO A 12 7.65 -6.72 -8.01
N ARG A 13 6.34 -7.00 -8.01
CA ARG A 13 5.70 -7.72 -6.90
C ARG A 13 6.29 -9.13 -6.80
N VAL A 14 6.72 -9.51 -5.59
CA VAL A 14 7.11 -10.89 -5.29
C VAL A 14 5.85 -11.75 -5.16
N GLY A 15 5.79 -12.86 -5.89
CA GLY A 15 4.74 -13.86 -5.76
C GLY A 15 4.95 -14.70 -4.50
N TRP A 16 4.44 -14.24 -3.36
CA TRP A 16 4.42 -15.04 -2.14
C TRP A 16 3.40 -16.17 -2.26
N ALA A 17 3.72 -17.32 -1.66
CA ALA A 17 2.97 -18.57 -1.67
C ALA A 17 2.95 -19.36 -2.99
N SER A 18 3.38 -20.63 -2.90
CA SER A 18 3.05 -21.62 -3.94
C SER A 18 1.61 -22.12 -3.77
N LYS A 19 1.00 -22.64 -4.85
CA LYS A 19 -0.33 -23.29 -4.77
C LYS A 19 -0.34 -24.43 -3.75
N ALA A 20 0.75 -25.18 -3.65
CA ALA A 20 0.88 -26.27 -2.68
C ALA A 20 0.81 -25.74 -1.24
N ALA A 21 1.57 -24.69 -0.93
CA ALA A 21 1.55 -24.09 0.39
C ALA A 21 0.17 -23.51 0.74
N ALA A 22 -0.53 -22.89 -0.21
CA ALA A 22 -1.90 -22.40 0.00
C ALA A 22 -2.91 -23.53 0.32
N ILE A 23 -2.76 -24.70 -0.29
CA ILE A 23 -3.61 -25.87 -0.02
C ILE A 23 -3.30 -26.45 1.36
N GLU A 24 -2.00 -26.61 1.68
CA GLU A 24 -1.55 -27.21 2.94
C GLU A 24 -1.96 -26.39 4.17
N THR A 25 -2.05 -25.08 4.01
CA THR A 25 -2.25 -24.14 5.11
C THR A 25 -3.65 -23.56 5.17
N LYS A 26 -4.58 -24.04 4.32
CA LYS A 26 -5.91 -23.46 4.13
C LYS A 26 -6.76 -23.37 5.41
N ASP A 27 -6.56 -24.31 6.34
CA ASP A 27 -7.34 -24.44 7.58
C ASP A 27 -6.56 -23.91 8.82
N ARG A 28 -5.42 -23.24 8.61
CA ARG A 28 -4.64 -22.67 9.73
C ARG A 28 -5.29 -21.40 10.24
N GLU A 29 -5.38 -21.31 11.56
CA GLU A 29 -5.78 -20.11 12.29
C GLU A 29 -4.67 -19.72 13.28
N PRO A 30 -4.13 -18.49 13.20
CA PRO A 30 -4.41 -17.45 12.19
C PRO A 30 -3.98 -17.89 10.77
N LYS A 31 -4.54 -17.23 9.74
CA LYS A 31 -4.15 -17.46 8.35
C LYS A 31 -2.65 -17.35 8.16
N TRP A 32 -2.06 -18.36 7.52
CA TRP A 32 -0.61 -18.46 7.31
C TRP A 32 0.01 -17.29 6.52
N LEU A 33 -0.75 -16.71 5.59
CA LEU A 33 -0.32 -15.61 4.74
C LEU A 33 -1.54 -14.75 4.40
N LYS A 34 -1.45 -13.46 4.77
CA LYS A 34 -2.37 -12.43 4.34
C LYS A 34 -1.62 -11.47 3.40
N GLN A 35 -2.00 -11.47 2.13
CA GLN A 35 -1.58 -10.47 1.16
C GLN A 35 -2.72 -9.48 0.98
N VAL A 36 -2.43 -8.20 1.15
CA VAL A 36 -3.41 -7.09 1.11
C VAL A 36 -2.77 -5.93 0.36
N TRP A 37 -3.54 -5.30 -0.52
CA TRP A 37 -3.13 -4.14 -1.29
C TRP A 37 -3.35 -2.84 -0.53
N PHE A 38 -2.35 -1.97 -0.49
CA PHE A 38 -2.39 -0.67 0.19
C PHE A 38 -2.14 0.47 -0.81
N PRO A 39 -2.73 1.65 -0.58
CA PRO A 39 -2.48 2.81 -1.43
C PRO A 39 -1.09 3.40 -1.13
N GLY A 40 -0.44 3.92 -2.16
CA GLY A 40 0.90 4.51 -2.08
C GLY A 40 1.99 3.71 -2.79
N CYS A 41 3.16 4.33 -2.92
CA CYS A 41 4.37 3.73 -3.49
C CYS A 41 5.07 2.81 -2.48
N HIS A 42 6.26 2.30 -2.80
CA HIS A 42 7.00 1.40 -1.90
C HIS A 42 7.24 2.00 -0.51
N SER A 43 7.73 3.24 -0.45
CA SER A 43 8.03 3.93 0.82
C SER A 43 6.79 4.43 1.55
N ASP A 44 5.65 4.63 0.86
CA ASP A 44 4.36 4.87 1.50
C ASP A 44 3.86 3.63 2.27
N ILE A 45 4.41 2.44 2.01
CA ILE A 45 4.06 1.21 2.75
C ILE A 45 5.19 0.81 3.70
N GLY A 46 6.44 0.84 3.22
CA GLY A 46 7.61 0.43 3.99
C GLY A 46 8.11 1.47 4.99
N GLY A 47 7.64 2.72 4.88
CA GLY A 47 8.22 3.86 5.58
C GLY A 47 9.52 4.32 4.93
N SER A 48 9.85 5.61 5.10
CA SER A 48 11.13 6.30 4.78
C SER A 48 10.92 7.80 4.62
N TYR A 49 9.66 8.24 4.47
CA TYR A 49 9.31 9.66 4.40
C TYR A 49 9.42 10.34 5.77
N PRO A 50 9.61 11.67 5.80
CA PRO A 50 9.60 12.43 7.04
C PRO A 50 8.28 12.25 7.79
N GLU A 51 8.36 12.23 9.12
CA GLU A 51 7.21 12.01 10.01
C GLU A 51 5.98 12.88 9.70
N ALA A 52 6.17 14.14 9.25
CA ALA A 52 5.05 15.01 8.90
C ALA A 52 4.21 14.50 7.71
N GLU A 53 4.80 13.64 6.87
CA GLU A 53 4.24 13.19 5.58
C GLU A 53 3.91 11.69 5.58
N SER A 54 4.31 10.93 6.60
CA SER A 54 4.28 9.46 6.67
C SER A 54 2.92 8.82 6.98
N ARG A 55 1.82 9.51 6.75
CA ARG A 55 0.47 9.06 7.13
C ARG A 55 0.04 7.74 6.47
N LEU A 56 0.49 7.48 5.23
CA LEU A 56 0.18 6.21 4.54
C LEU A 56 0.97 5.03 5.10
N SER A 57 2.24 5.22 5.47
CA SER A 57 3.04 4.15 6.09
C SER A 57 2.56 3.85 7.50
N ASP A 58 1.99 4.84 8.19
CA ASP A 58 1.35 4.63 9.49
C ASP A 58 0.15 3.68 9.38
N ILE A 59 -0.60 3.70 8.27
CA ILE A 59 -1.69 2.74 8.01
C ILE A 59 -1.13 1.31 7.89
N ALA A 60 -0.04 1.16 7.14
CA ALA A 60 0.62 -0.13 6.97
C ALA A 60 1.20 -0.65 8.30
N LEU A 61 1.81 0.23 9.11
CA LEU A 61 2.32 -0.09 10.43
C LEU A 61 1.20 -0.47 11.41
N ASP A 62 0.09 0.27 11.41
CA ASP A 62 -1.08 -0.03 12.25
C ASP A 62 -1.65 -1.41 11.93
N TRP A 63 -1.84 -1.72 10.64
CA TRP A 63 -2.27 -3.04 10.20
C TRP A 63 -1.29 -4.15 10.64
N MET A 64 0.02 -3.95 10.51
CA MET A 64 1.00 -4.94 10.95
C MET A 64 0.97 -5.19 12.46
N VAL A 65 0.72 -4.14 13.26
CA VAL A 65 0.58 -4.27 14.71
C VAL A 65 -0.63 -5.12 15.05
N ASP A 66 -1.76 -4.90 14.39
CA ASP A 66 -2.98 -5.69 14.59
C ASP A 66 -2.78 -7.15 14.18
N GLU A 67 -2.16 -7.39 13.02
CA GLU A 67 -1.82 -8.73 12.54
C GLU A 67 -0.86 -9.47 13.48
N LEU A 68 0.11 -8.76 14.06
CA LEU A 68 1.03 -9.32 15.05
C LEU A 68 0.30 -9.70 16.35
N LYS A 69 -0.62 -8.87 16.83
CA LYS A 69 -1.45 -9.15 18.01
C LYS A 69 -2.34 -10.37 17.79
N ASP A 70 -2.95 -10.48 16.60
CA ASP A 70 -3.77 -11.64 16.21
C ASP A 70 -2.93 -12.93 16.15
N CYS A 71 -1.73 -12.85 15.57
CA CYS A 71 -0.88 -14.02 15.40
C CYS A 71 -0.15 -14.47 16.65
N VAL A 72 0.15 -13.53 17.57
CA VAL A 72 0.89 -13.80 18.81
C VAL A 72 0.20 -13.09 19.97
N PRO A 73 -0.90 -13.66 20.53
CA PRO A 73 -1.70 -12.98 21.55
C PRO A 73 -0.95 -12.61 22.85
N SER A 74 0.20 -13.25 23.11
CA SER A 74 1.05 -12.96 24.26
C SER A 74 2.05 -11.82 24.04
N ILE A 75 2.17 -11.30 22.81
CA ILE A 75 3.13 -10.25 22.47
C ILE A 75 2.87 -8.99 23.29
N GLN A 76 3.94 -8.38 23.77
CA GLN A 76 3.88 -7.09 24.46
C GLN A 76 4.40 -6.01 23.51
N ILE A 77 3.53 -5.05 23.19
CA ILE A 77 3.87 -3.92 22.33
C ILE A 77 3.90 -2.66 23.17
N ASN A 78 5.04 -1.96 23.16
CA ASN A 78 5.15 -0.67 23.81
C ASN A 78 4.54 0.42 22.91
N GLU A 79 3.25 0.70 23.11
CA GLU A 79 2.53 1.70 22.34
C GLU A 79 3.16 3.11 22.45
N ASN A 80 3.92 3.41 23.52
CA ASN A 80 4.53 4.72 23.71
C ASN A 80 5.68 5.02 22.74
N VAL A 81 6.24 4.01 22.08
CA VAL A 81 7.30 4.19 21.07
C VAL A 81 6.75 4.07 19.64
N LEU A 82 5.47 3.72 19.48
CA LEU A 82 4.80 3.68 18.19
C LEU A 82 4.16 5.04 17.91
N ASN A 83 4.90 5.91 17.23
CA ASN A 83 4.35 7.15 16.71
C ASN A 83 3.58 6.86 15.42
N ARG A 84 2.25 6.76 15.52
CA ARG A 84 1.36 6.40 14.40
C ARG A 84 0.28 7.46 14.26
N ALA A 85 0.12 8.02 13.07
CA ALA A 85 -1.00 8.89 12.71
C ALA A 85 -1.55 8.47 11.34
N PRO A 86 -2.24 7.31 11.24
CA PRO A 86 -2.77 6.81 9.98
C PRO A 86 -3.84 7.78 9.43
N ASP A 87 -3.66 8.22 8.18
CA ASP A 87 -4.65 9.03 7.47
C ASP A 87 -4.75 8.57 6.01
N PRO A 88 -5.86 7.92 5.62
CA PRO A 88 -6.10 7.52 4.24
C PRO A 88 -6.05 8.68 3.25
N LEU A 89 -6.31 9.92 3.65
CA LEU A 89 -6.26 11.10 2.77
C LEU A 89 -4.90 11.79 2.76
N GLY A 90 -3.94 11.26 3.52
CA GLY A 90 -2.58 11.76 3.63
C GLY A 90 -1.83 11.80 2.30
N LEU A 91 -0.69 12.48 2.31
CA LEU A 91 0.16 12.67 1.13
C LEU A 91 0.62 11.32 0.58
N GLN A 92 0.34 11.09 -0.70
CA GLN A 92 0.93 10.01 -1.47
C GLN A 92 2.16 10.49 -2.22
N HIS A 93 3.23 9.74 -2.13
CA HIS A 93 4.50 10.09 -2.72
C HIS A 93 4.76 9.35 -4.03
N ARG A 94 5.89 9.66 -4.66
CA ARG A 94 6.46 8.87 -5.74
C ARG A 94 7.94 8.67 -5.51
N GLU A 95 8.41 7.47 -5.81
CA GLU A 95 9.81 7.07 -5.65
C GLU A 95 10.75 7.84 -6.58
N ASP A 96 10.27 8.28 -7.75
CA ASP A 96 11.04 9.09 -8.68
C ASP A 96 11.25 10.55 -8.22
N ALA A 97 10.42 11.04 -7.28
CA ALA A 97 10.53 12.39 -6.72
C ALA A 97 11.60 12.49 -5.63
N MET A 98 11.91 11.38 -4.93
CA MET A 98 12.91 11.35 -3.86
C MET A 98 14.34 11.58 -4.35
N VAL A 99 14.63 11.30 -5.62
CA VAL A 99 16.00 11.31 -6.17
C VAL A 99 16.25 12.51 -7.08
N ALA A 100 15.53 13.61 -6.86
CA ALA A 100 15.77 14.88 -7.53
C ALA A 100 16.90 15.66 -6.82
N PHE A 101 18.16 15.38 -7.19
CA PHE A 101 19.31 16.17 -6.74
C PHE A 101 19.55 17.35 -7.69
N GLY A 102 18.89 18.49 -7.41
CA GLY A 102 19.03 19.70 -8.22
C GLY A 102 18.56 19.47 -9.67
N PRO A 103 19.37 19.78 -10.71
CA PRO A 103 18.97 19.59 -12.11
C PRO A 103 18.96 18.11 -12.55
N LEU A 104 19.50 17.18 -11.76
CA LEU A 104 19.51 15.76 -12.09
C LEU A 104 18.24 15.08 -11.57
N ARG A 105 17.47 14.50 -12.50
CA ARG A 105 16.34 13.61 -12.20
C ARG A 105 16.68 12.20 -12.66
N ILE A 106 16.76 11.26 -11.72
CA ILE A 106 16.84 9.84 -12.07
C ILE A 106 15.43 9.40 -12.51
N ARG A 107 15.27 9.13 -13.81
CA ARG A 107 14.01 8.62 -14.37
C ARG A 107 14.08 7.10 -14.39
N TRP A 108 13.33 6.47 -13.51
CA TRP A 108 13.18 5.01 -13.50
C TRP A 108 12.29 4.55 -14.65
N LYS A 109 12.57 3.36 -15.19
CA LYS A 109 11.66 2.73 -16.17
C LYS A 109 10.34 2.42 -15.47
N LYS A 110 9.22 2.84 -16.07
CA LYS A 110 7.90 2.53 -15.54
C LYS A 110 7.46 1.11 -15.89
N GLY A 111 6.89 0.41 -14.92
CA GLY A 111 6.29 -0.91 -15.03
C GLY A 111 5.02 -0.95 -14.18
N ILE A 112 3.88 -0.65 -14.81
CA ILE A 112 2.58 -0.67 -14.14
C ILE A 112 2.26 -2.12 -13.78
N ARG A 113 2.12 -2.42 -12.48
CA ARG A 113 1.65 -3.72 -12.02
C ARG A 113 0.13 -3.80 -12.15
N ALA A 114 -0.37 -4.92 -12.62
CA ALA A 114 -1.81 -5.20 -12.56
C ALA A 114 -2.19 -5.55 -11.12
N VAL A 115 -3.18 -4.85 -10.56
CA VAL A 115 -3.80 -5.20 -9.29
C VAL A 115 -5.09 -5.94 -9.64
N GLY A 116 -5.06 -7.27 -9.57
CA GLY A 116 -6.23 -8.10 -9.84
C GLY A 116 -7.12 -8.29 -8.61
N ASP A 117 -8.14 -9.14 -8.75
CA ASP A 117 -9.01 -9.57 -7.64
C ASP A 117 -8.37 -10.71 -6.81
N ASP A 118 -7.07 -10.96 -6.99
CA ASP A 118 -6.32 -12.05 -6.32
C ASP A 118 -6.18 -11.82 -4.82
N PHE A 119 -6.14 -10.56 -4.39
CA PHE A 119 -6.03 -10.17 -2.99
C PHE A 119 -6.97 -9.01 -2.64
N PRO A 120 -7.41 -8.92 -1.37
CA PRO A 120 -8.24 -7.82 -0.90
C PRO A 120 -7.48 -6.50 -0.93
N LEU A 121 -8.25 -5.42 -1.04
CA LEU A 121 -7.79 -4.06 -0.81
C LEU A 121 -7.91 -3.73 0.68
N HIS A 122 -6.95 -3.00 1.23
CA HIS A 122 -7.10 -2.39 2.55
C HIS A 122 -8.21 -1.31 2.49
N PRO A 123 -9.03 -1.10 3.54
CA PRO A 123 -10.11 -0.11 3.54
C PRO A 123 -9.68 1.30 3.13
N SER A 124 -8.44 1.70 3.46
CA SER A 124 -7.87 2.98 3.06
C SER A 124 -7.83 3.21 1.54
N VAL A 125 -7.80 2.15 0.72
CA VAL A 125 -7.91 2.28 -0.74
C VAL A 125 -9.28 2.80 -1.12
N GLU A 126 -10.35 2.22 -0.57
CA GLU A 126 -11.71 2.62 -0.89
C GLU A 126 -12.03 4.02 -0.34
N GLU A 127 -11.55 4.34 0.87
CA GLU A 127 -11.67 5.68 1.43
C GLU A 127 -11.04 6.75 0.53
N ARG A 128 -9.86 6.48 -0.04
CA ARG A 128 -9.22 7.35 -1.04
C ARG A 128 -10.00 7.46 -2.34
N MET A 129 -10.56 6.35 -2.82
CA MET A 129 -11.36 6.34 -4.05
C MET A 129 -12.65 7.17 -3.90
N ARG A 130 -13.29 7.10 -2.73
CA ARG A 130 -14.51 7.86 -2.39
C ARG A 130 -14.26 9.35 -2.18
N ALA A 131 -13.07 9.74 -1.72
CA ALA A 131 -12.72 11.14 -1.53
C ALA A 131 -12.78 11.92 -2.84
N LYS A 132 -13.27 13.16 -2.78
CA LYS A 132 -13.33 14.07 -3.94
C LYS A 132 -11.93 14.30 -4.54
N ALA A 133 -10.93 14.44 -3.69
CA ALA A 133 -9.52 14.53 -4.06
C ALA A 133 -8.65 14.16 -2.86
N VAL A 134 -7.43 13.71 -3.12
CA VAL A 134 -6.41 13.42 -2.11
C VAL A 134 -5.09 14.07 -2.52
N ALA A 135 -4.23 14.34 -1.54
CA ALA A 135 -2.89 14.83 -1.79
C ALA A 135 -2.04 13.73 -2.45
N GLN A 136 -1.48 14.05 -3.61
CA GLN A 136 -0.56 13.22 -4.37
C GLN A 136 0.67 14.06 -4.70
N CYS A 137 1.80 13.43 -5.01
CA CYS A 137 3.05 14.13 -5.29
C CYS A 137 2.89 15.25 -6.35
N GLY A 138 2.88 16.51 -5.88
CA GLY A 138 2.74 17.71 -6.71
C GLY A 138 1.32 18.09 -7.14
N GLU A 139 0.29 17.34 -6.76
CA GLU A 139 -1.09 17.55 -7.22
C GLU A 139 -2.13 17.15 -6.15
N VAL A 140 -3.31 17.79 -6.18
CA VAL A 140 -4.47 17.36 -5.38
C VAL A 140 -5.58 16.97 -6.35
N LYS A 141 -5.89 15.68 -6.44
CA LYS A 141 -6.83 15.14 -7.44
C LYS A 141 -7.51 13.85 -6.96
N PRO A 142 -8.60 13.39 -7.60
CA PRO A 142 -9.18 12.09 -7.31
C PRO A 142 -8.14 10.96 -7.36
N TYR A 143 -8.21 10.01 -6.42
CA TYR A 143 -7.35 8.83 -6.46
C TYR A 143 -7.92 7.84 -7.47
N ARG A 144 -7.26 7.69 -8.62
CA ARG A 144 -7.66 6.80 -9.73
C ARG A 144 -6.42 6.15 -10.39
N PRO A 145 -5.63 5.36 -9.65
CA PRO A 145 -4.42 4.77 -10.20
C PRO A 145 -4.75 3.81 -11.36
N ALA A 146 -3.93 3.78 -12.41
CA ALA A 146 -4.14 2.91 -13.56
C ALA A 146 -4.13 1.42 -13.18
N GLN A 147 -3.39 1.08 -12.11
CA GLN A 147 -3.24 -0.26 -11.55
C GLN A 147 -4.56 -0.89 -11.11
N LEU A 148 -5.53 -0.08 -10.67
CA LEU A 148 -6.84 -0.53 -10.18
C LEU A 148 -7.93 -0.52 -11.25
N LYS A 149 -7.65 -0.02 -12.46
CA LYS A 149 -8.65 0.19 -13.51
C LYS A 149 -9.41 -1.09 -13.89
N GLU A 150 -8.73 -2.23 -13.88
CA GLU A 150 -9.30 -3.52 -14.29
C GLU A 150 -10.01 -4.26 -13.15
N ARG A 151 -9.93 -3.75 -11.91
CA ARG A 151 -10.60 -4.38 -10.77
C ARG A 151 -12.12 -4.24 -10.86
N ARG A 152 -12.82 -5.35 -10.67
CA ARG A 152 -14.29 -5.39 -10.87
C ARG A 152 -15.05 -4.59 -9.83
N ASP A 153 -14.59 -4.59 -8.59
CA ASP A 153 -15.19 -3.88 -7.46
C ASP A 153 -15.04 -2.35 -7.55
N LEU A 154 -14.17 -1.84 -8.42
CA LEU A 154 -13.88 -0.42 -8.55
C LEU A 154 -14.29 0.21 -9.89
N LYS A 155 -14.86 -0.56 -10.82
CA LYS A 155 -15.21 -0.07 -12.18
C LYS A 155 -16.00 1.23 -12.19
N PHE A 156 -16.99 1.35 -11.30
CA PHE A 156 -17.82 2.55 -11.14
C PHE A 156 -17.00 3.85 -11.01
N TYR A 157 -15.82 3.80 -10.39
CA TYR A 157 -14.98 4.99 -10.21
C TYR A 157 -14.21 5.41 -11.48
N TYR A 158 -14.16 4.57 -12.52
CA TYR A 158 -13.41 4.79 -13.76
C TYR A 158 -14.31 5.01 -14.99
N ASP A 159 -15.62 4.78 -14.86
CA ASP A 159 -16.60 4.89 -15.94
C ASP A 159 -17.21 6.32 -16.06
N GLU A 160 -16.69 7.30 -15.29
CA GLU A 160 -17.06 8.73 -15.34
C GLU A 160 -16.23 9.55 -16.35
#